data_AF-Q2Y4M6-F1
#
_entry.id   AF-Q2Y4M6-F1
#
_cell.length_a   1.000
_cell.length_b   1.000
_cell.length_c   1.000
_cell.angle_alpha   90.00
_cell.angle_beta   90.00
_cell.angle_gamma   90.00
#
_symmetry.space_group_name_H-M   'P 1'
#
loop_
_entity.id
_entity.type
_entity.pdbx_description
1 polymer ?
#
loop_
_entity_poly.entity_id
_entity_poly.type
_entity_poly.pdbx_seq_one_letter_code
_entity_poly.pdbx_strand_id
1 'polypeptide(L)'
;MDEKKQPMGAPSQEEQLELFFYQFKHSFYRAEQVYRRLHKKKGNFSFKLECNKEKGGKVSYNVPNEQTAKEFAVSMSCFLLPDSFLNIDNLLRTLQQLSTNTQYQEFLINVEQCLNKVKEGHIKPLRADDVFVELSSNVLFANDIDAAKYLDKLRNDPITSKLKWSLYYDYCLSVFKVLSKIIDYLEKHDIHPPRIDRKNHCIFCKATDGNFSSVEHVIPESIGNETLFLPRGYVCDNCNERISKLEQDFVNSVPMSVHRIFCGSVGKKGKLPSAKFSNVNLQKISPNTITMIYPAGAKRIPKAMNLPDGSYKSKMTLIKQQFNPHAIARVLFKMGLGFVARGRGREEALHPRYDPAREYILNGGHFPNRLVIFKECHPSNASKIGGAINNKRGTFIFFELLGARFHIGLEPNPKIVISEQLLDQAHVLDLWIDKPEPHQGSVKRTP
;
A
#
# COMPACT_ATOMS: atom_id res chain seq x y z
N MET A 1 -13.55 -33.17 -8.82
CA MET A 1 -14.85 -32.46 -8.84
C MET A 1 -14.55 -30.99 -8.61
N ASP A 2 -14.60 -30.21 -9.67
CA ASP A 2 -14.42 -28.77 -9.66
C ASP A 2 -15.53 -28.12 -8.83
N GLU A 3 -15.22 -27.80 -7.57
CA GLU A 3 -16.01 -26.85 -6.81
C GLU A 3 -15.90 -25.51 -7.54
N LYS A 4 -16.99 -25.15 -8.24
CA LYS A 4 -17.20 -23.82 -8.81
C LYS A 4 -16.71 -22.78 -7.80
N LYS A 5 -15.67 -22.02 -8.17
CA LYS A 5 -15.30 -20.78 -7.49
C LYS A 5 -16.57 -19.94 -7.41
N GLN A 6 -17.25 -19.92 -6.27
CA GLN A 6 -18.28 -18.91 -6.05
C GLN A 6 -17.53 -17.58 -6.04
N PRO A 7 -17.75 -16.70 -7.04
CA PRO A 7 -17.11 -15.40 -7.03
C PRO A 7 -17.49 -14.70 -5.73
N MET A 8 -16.53 -14.01 -5.12
CA MET A 8 -16.83 -13.10 -4.02
C MET A 8 -18.02 -12.24 -4.46
N GLY A 9 -19.09 -12.19 -3.65
CA GLY A 9 -20.25 -11.36 -3.97
C GLY A 9 -19.77 -9.95 -4.31
N ALA A 10 -20.11 -9.48 -5.53
CA ALA A 10 -19.74 -8.15 -5.95
C ALA A 10 -20.32 -7.15 -4.93
N PRO A 11 -19.53 -6.19 -4.45
CA PRO A 11 -20.03 -5.19 -3.51
C PRO A 11 -21.20 -4.44 -4.14
N SER A 12 -22.23 -4.14 -3.35
CA SER A 12 -23.36 -3.32 -3.77
C SER A 12 -22.87 -1.92 -4.22
N GLN A 13 -23.70 -1.19 -4.96
CA GLN A 13 -23.34 0.17 -5.42
C GLN A 13 -23.06 1.11 -4.24
N GLU A 14 -23.83 1.00 -3.16
CA GLU A 14 -23.62 1.78 -1.93
C GLU A 14 -22.28 1.42 -1.27
N GLU A 15 -21.88 0.15 -1.27
CA GLU A 15 -20.60 -0.31 -0.72
C GLU A 15 -19.41 0.19 -1.54
N GLN A 16 -19.56 0.20 -2.87
CA GLN A 16 -18.56 0.77 -3.77
C GLN A 16 -18.40 2.26 -3.55
N LEU A 17 -19.49 2.97 -3.27
CA LEU A 17 -19.45 4.40 -2.99
C LEU A 17 -18.87 4.71 -1.60
N GLU A 18 -19.26 3.97 -0.56
CA GLU A 18 -18.64 4.05 0.78
C GLU A 18 -17.13 3.84 0.68
N LEU A 19 -16.71 2.83 -0.08
CA LEU A 19 -15.30 2.55 -0.37
C LEU A 19 -14.62 3.73 -1.05
N PHE A 20 -15.19 4.21 -2.15
CA PHE A 20 -14.62 5.29 -2.94
C PHE A 20 -14.33 6.51 -2.06
N PHE A 21 -15.29 6.91 -1.23
CA PHE A 21 -15.14 8.04 -0.31
C PHE A 21 -14.11 7.78 0.79
N TYR A 22 -14.09 6.58 1.34
CA TYR A 22 -13.08 6.19 2.32
C TYR A 22 -11.67 6.32 1.73
N GLN A 23 -11.42 5.72 0.57
CA GLN A 23 -10.14 5.78 -0.13
C GLN A 23 -9.76 7.19 -0.55
N PHE A 24 -10.73 7.99 -1.01
CA PHE A 24 -10.54 9.40 -1.36
C PHE A 24 -10.03 10.19 -0.15
N LYS A 25 -10.80 10.22 0.95
CA LYS A 25 -10.43 10.95 2.17
C LYS A 25 -9.10 10.47 2.73
N HIS A 26 -8.90 9.16 2.80
CA HIS A 26 -7.68 8.55 3.30
C HIS A 26 -6.45 8.95 2.48
N SER A 27 -6.56 8.89 1.15
CA SER A 27 -5.49 9.30 0.23
C SER A 27 -5.22 10.81 0.29
N PHE A 28 -6.28 11.61 0.45
CA PHE A 28 -6.16 13.06 0.61
C PHE A 28 -5.40 13.43 1.90
N TYR A 29 -5.80 12.91 3.06
CA TYR A 29 -5.11 13.23 4.32
C TYR A 29 -3.67 12.69 4.34
N ARG A 30 -3.41 11.56 3.66
CA ARG A 30 -2.05 11.08 3.42
C ARG A 30 -1.22 12.12 2.64
N ALA A 31 -1.76 12.64 1.52
CA ALA A 31 -1.11 13.69 0.73
C ALA A 31 -0.95 14.99 1.52
N GLU A 32 -1.95 15.39 2.30
CA GLU A 32 -1.92 16.57 3.17
C GLU A 32 -0.79 16.49 4.20
N GLN A 33 -0.57 15.32 4.81
CA GLN A 33 0.56 15.15 5.74
C GLN A 33 1.91 15.39 5.06
N VAL A 34 2.06 14.97 3.80
CA VAL A 34 3.29 15.23 3.04
C VAL A 34 3.39 16.71 2.66
N TYR A 35 2.29 17.31 2.20
CA TYR A 35 2.19 18.73 1.89
C TYR A 35 2.59 19.61 3.08
N ARG A 36 2.08 19.32 4.29
CA ARG A 36 2.46 20.01 5.52
C ARG A 36 3.95 19.88 5.83
N ARG A 37 4.58 18.71 5.58
CA ARG A 37 6.03 18.54 5.70
C ARG A 37 6.80 19.36 4.67
N LEU A 38 6.30 19.41 3.45
CA LEU A 38 6.91 20.16 2.36
C LEU A 38 6.93 21.66 2.68
N HIS A 39 5.80 22.21 3.15
CA HIS A 39 5.69 23.60 3.58
C HIS A 39 6.59 23.95 4.75
N LYS A 40 6.68 23.09 5.78
CA LYS A 40 7.59 23.30 6.93
C LYS A 40 9.06 23.42 6.52
N LYS A 41 9.47 22.79 5.42
CA LYS A 41 10.85 22.82 4.90
C LYS A 41 11.09 23.96 3.88
N LYS A 42 10.28 25.03 3.88
CA LYS A 42 10.34 26.13 2.88
C LYS A 42 10.19 25.65 1.43
N GLY A 43 9.41 24.59 1.20
CA GLY A 43 9.35 23.83 -0.04
C GLY A 43 8.45 24.40 -1.15
N ASN A 44 8.35 25.72 -1.31
CA ASN A 44 7.72 26.25 -2.51
C ASN A 44 8.74 26.27 -3.65
N PHE A 45 8.40 25.66 -4.78
CA PHE A 45 9.10 25.94 -6.02
C PHE A 45 8.91 27.42 -6.33
N SER A 46 9.99 28.16 -6.52
CA SER A 46 9.92 29.55 -6.96
C SER A 46 10.96 29.79 -8.01
N PHE A 47 10.55 30.35 -9.14
CA PHE A 47 11.42 30.76 -10.23
C PHE A 47 11.43 32.29 -10.32
N LYS A 48 12.61 32.90 -10.32
CA LYS A 48 12.79 34.33 -10.56
C LYS A 48 13.77 34.53 -11.70
N LEU A 49 13.34 35.25 -12.74
CA LEU A 49 14.17 35.75 -13.82
C LEU A 49 14.32 37.26 -13.65
N GLU A 50 15.53 37.71 -13.35
CA GLU A 50 15.89 39.12 -13.26
C GLU A 50 16.75 39.47 -14.47
N CYS A 51 16.24 40.24 -15.43
CA CYS A 51 17.04 40.73 -16.56
C CYS A 51 17.46 42.17 -16.31
N ASN A 52 18.77 42.42 -16.30
CA ASN A 52 19.35 43.75 -16.20
C ASN A 52 20.21 44.05 -17.45
N LYS A 53 20.03 45.25 -18.04
CA LYS A 53 20.77 45.71 -19.23
C LYS A 53 22.29 45.72 -19.06
N GLU A 54 22.81 45.89 -17.83
CA GLU A 54 24.24 45.97 -17.54
C GLU A 54 24.83 44.65 -17.00
N LYS A 55 24.01 43.78 -16.37
CA LYS A 55 24.47 42.56 -15.67
C LYS A 55 24.04 41.24 -16.32
N GLY A 56 23.30 41.31 -17.43
CA GLY A 56 22.70 40.13 -18.07
C GLY A 56 21.48 39.59 -17.31
N GLY A 57 20.96 38.43 -17.76
CA GLY A 57 19.86 37.72 -17.11
C GLY A 57 20.35 36.86 -15.94
N LYS A 58 19.77 37.04 -14.76
CA LYS A 58 19.98 36.21 -13.58
C LYS A 58 18.75 35.36 -13.33
N VAL A 59 18.93 34.04 -13.38
CA VAL A 59 17.91 33.07 -13.01
C VAL A 59 18.21 32.58 -11.59
N SER A 60 17.24 32.69 -10.68
CA SER A 60 17.30 32.05 -9.37
C SER A 60 16.08 31.15 -9.17
N TYR A 61 16.30 29.99 -8.57
CA TYR A 61 15.24 29.04 -8.28
C TYR A 61 15.37 28.50 -6.85
N ASN A 62 14.24 28.29 -6.19
CA ASN A 62 14.17 27.53 -4.95
C ASN A 62 13.54 26.18 -5.27
N VAL A 63 14.25 25.09 -4.99
CA VAL A 63 13.73 23.74 -5.20
C VAL A 63 13.24 23.22 -3.86
N PRO A 64 12.01 22.69 -3.76
CA PRO A 64 11.60 21.95 -2.58
C PRO A 64 12.60 20.85 -2.20
N ASN A 65 12.61 20.44 -0.94
CA ASN A 65 13.37 19.25 -0.53
C ASN A 65 13.00 18.07 -1.43
N GLU A 66 13.95 17.64 -2.27
CA GLU A 66 13.69 16.73 -3.40
C GLU A 66 12.98 15.45 -2.95
N GLN A 67 13.42 14.85 -1.85
CA GLN A 67 12.80 13.66 -1.28
C GLN A 67 11.34 13.90 -0.86
N THR A 68 11.06 15.02 -0.18
CA THR A 68 9.70 15.35 0.27
C THR A 68 8.80 15.70 -0.92
N ALA A 69 9.36 16.32 -1.97
CA ALA A 69 8.65 16.61 -3.22
C ALA A 69 8.28 15.32 -3.97
N LYS A 70 9.19 14.34 -4.05
CA LYS A 70 8.90 13.01 -4.59
C LYS A 70 7.83 12.29 -3.79
N GLU A 71 7.93 12.28 -2.46
CA GLU A 71 6.87 11.72 -1.59
C GLU A 71 5.51 12.37 -1.85
N PHE A 72 5.48 13.68 -2.07
CA PHE A 72 4.24 14.41 -2.36
C PHE A 72 3.68 14.03 -3.73
N ALA A 73 4.53 14.00 -4.77
CA ALA A 73 4.14 13.59 -6.11
C ALA A 73 3.61 12.14 -6.15
N VAL A 74 4.26 11.21 -5.44
CA VAL A 74 3.78 9.82 -5.30
C VAL A 74 2.45 9.76 -4.55
N SER A 75 2.25 10.60 -3.52
CA SER A 75 0.97 10.65 -2.80
C SER A 75 -0.15 11.24 -3.67
N MET A 76 0.18 12.19 -4.54
CA MET A 76 -0.74 12.81 -5.48
C MET A 76 -1.05 11.95 -6.71
N SER A 77 -0.21 10.98 -7.06
CA SER A 77 -0.37 10.22 -8.31
C SER A 77 -1.70 9.47 -8.41
N CYS A 78 -2.29 9.05 -7.29
CA CYS A 78 -3.62 8.44 -7.27
C CYS A 78 -4.75 9.38 -7.73
N PHE A 79 -4.56 10.70 -7.62
CA PHE A 79 -5.52 11.69 -8.12
C PHE A 79 -5.21 12.16 -9.54
N LEU A 80 -3.96 12.00 -9.99
CA LEU A 80 -3.45 12.65 -11.20
C LEU A 80 -3.23 11.70 -12.38
N LEU A 81 -3.00 10.41 -12.12
CA LEU A 81 -2.82 9.41 -13.17
C LEU A 81 -4.17 9.00 -13.77
N PRO A 82 -4.32 8.94 -15.11
CA PRO A 82 -5.59 8.62 -15.77
C PRO A 82 -6.18 7.27 -15.36
N ASP A 83 -5.33 6.26 -15.20
CA ASP A 83 -5.76 4.88 -14.89
C ASP A 83 -6.07 4.67 -13.40
N SER A 84 -5.94 5.71 -12.57
CA SER A 84 -6.20 5.56 -11.14
C SER A 84 -7.68 5.55 -10.83
N PHE A 85 -8.09 4.64 -9.93
CA PHE A 85 -9.45 4.59 -9.40
C PHE A 85 -9.90 5.93 -8.80
N LEU A 86 -8.99 6.62 -8.10
CA LEU A 86 -9.24 7.92 -7.46
C LEU A 86 -8.89 9.12 -8.35
N ASN A 87 -8.66 8.91 -9.65
CA ASN A 87 -8.38 10.01 -10.57
C ASN A 87 -9.40 11.16 -10.36
N ILE A 88 -8.93 12.40 -10.41
CA ILE A 88 -9.76 13.56 -10.09
C ILE A 88 -11.01 13.68 -10.98
N ASP A 89 -10.96 13.22 -12.23
CA ASP A 89 -12.13 13.20 -13.12
C ASP A 89 -13.13 12.12 -12.69
N ASN A 90 -12.66 10.98 -12.18
CA ASN A 90 -13.53 9.95 -11.58
C ASN A 90 -14.20 10.46 -10.30
N LEU A 91 -13.43 11.20 -9.48
CA LEU A 91 -13.95 11.86 -8.28
C LEU A 91 -15.06 12.85 -8.64
N LEU A 92 -14.84 13.74 -9.61
CA LEU A 92 -15.85 14.71 -10.03
C LEU A 92 -17.11 14.03 -10.56
N ARG A 93 -16.98 13.02 -11.41
CA ARG A 93 -18.13 12.23 -11.90
C ARG A 93 -18.91 11.58 -10.77
N THR A 94 -18.21 11.02 -9.78
CA THR A 94 -18.84 10.40 -8.60
C THR A 94 -19.58 11.44 -7.75
N LEU A 95 -18.98 12.62 -7.53
CA LEU A 95 -19.61 13.71 -6.78
C LEU A 95 -20.83 14.30 -7.51
N GLN A 96 -20.79 14.39 -8.84
CA GLN A 96 -21.93 14.84 -9.65
C GLN A 96 -23.14 13.92 -9.49
N GLN A 97 -22.93 12.60 -9.40
CA GLN A 97 -24.00 11.62 -9.15
C GLN A 97 -24.66 11.78 -7.77
N LEU A 98 -23.94 12.37 -6.81
CA LEU A 98 -24.45 12.67 -5.47
C LEU A 98 -25.04 14.06 -5.34
N SER A 99 -25.03 14.86 -6.42
CA SER A 99 -25.53 16.22 -6.34
C SER A 99 -27.04 16.24 -6.12
N THR A 100 -27.47 16.72 -4.96
CA THR A 100 -28.88 16.73 -4.55
C THR A 100 -29.55 18.10 -4.69
N ASN A 101 -28.76 19.18 -4.80
CA ASN A 101 -29.28 20.55 -4.86
C ASN A 101 -28.45 21.44 -5.79
N THR A 102 -29.04 22.57 -6.18
CA THR A 102 -28.45 23.54 -7.12
C THR A 102 -27.14 24.13 -6.60
N GLN A 103 -27.04 24.43 -5.31
CA GLN A 103 -25.82 25.00 -4.72
C GLN A 103 -24.63 24.05 -4.85
N TYR A 104 -24.85 22.74 -4.66
CA TYR A 104 -23.82 21.73 -4.82
C TYR A 104 -23.42 21.55 -6.28
N GLN A 105 -24.38 21.61 -7.21
CA GLN A 105 -24.11 21.57 -8.64
C GLN A 105 -23.26 22.77 -9.10
N GLU A 106 -23.60 23.98 -8.67
CA GLU A 106 -22.82 25.20 -8.94
C GLU A 106 -21.39 25.11 -8.39
N PHE A 107 -21.24 24.55 -7.18
CA PHE A 107 -19.91 24.30 -6.61
C PHE A 107 -19.09 23.37 -7.51
N LEU A 108 -19.66 22.25 -7.96
CA LEU A 108 -18.96 21.28 -8.81
C LEU A 108 -18.59 21.87 -10.18
N ILE A 109 -19.45 22.70 -10.79
CA ILE A 109 -19.15 23.43 -12.03
C ILE A 109 -17.93 24.35 -11.85
N ASN A 110 -17.88 25.10 -10.73
CA ASN A 110 -16.75 25.97 -10.43
C ASN A 110 -15.45 25.18 -10.20
N VAL A 111 -15.54 24.01 -9.55
CA VAL A 111 -14.40 23.10 -9.37
C VAL A 111 -13.90 22.59 -10.72
N GLU A 112 -14.79 22.14 -11.60
CA GLU A 112 -14.44 21.63 -12.93
C GLU A 112 -13.77 22.71 -13.80
N GLN A 113 -14.32 23.93 -13.81
CA GLN A 113 -13.70 25.07 -14.49
C GLN A 113 -12.31 25.40 -13.93
N CYS A 114 -12.14 25.34 -12.62
CA CYS A 114 -10.85 25.56 -11.97
C CYS A 114 -9.86 24.46 -12.36
N LEU A 115 -10.29 23.20 -12.36
CA LEU A 115 -9.47 22.05 -12.73
C LEU A 115 -9.01 22.12 -14.19
N ASN A 116 -9.90 22.50 -15.12
CA ASN A 116 -9.53 22.66 -16.53
C ASN A 116 -8.41 23.69 -16.72
N LYS A 117 -8.47 24.84 -16.03
CA LYS A 117 -7.38 25.82 -16.03
C LYS A 117 -6.09 25.27 -15.42
N VAL A 118 -6.18 24.46 -14.36
CA VAL A 118 -5.03 23.82 -13.73
C VAL A 118 -4.37 22.82 -14.68
N LYS A 119 -5.15 22.03 -15.41
CA LYS A 119 -4.68 21.07 -16.42
C LYS A 119 -4.01 21.76 -17.61
N GLU A 120 -4.57 22.87 -18.09
CA GLU A 120 -3.96 23.67 -19.17
C GLU A 120 -2.57 24.17 -18.79
N GLY A 121 -2.35 24.50 -17.52
CA GLY A 121 -1.08 25.05 -17.06
C GLY A 121 -0.82 26.49 -17.55
N HIS A 122 0.29 27.07 -17.11
CA HIS A 122 0.64 28.47 -17.41
C HIS A 122 1.74 28.61 -18.48
N ILE A 123 2.28 27.51 -18.99
CA ILE A 123 3.37 27.50 -19.98
C ILE A 123 2.87 26.85 -21.27
N LYS A 124 2.42 27.67 -22.22
CA LYS A 124 1.97 27.17 -23.54
C LYS A 124 3.17 26.82 -24.43
N PRO A 125 3.06 25.80 -25.31
CA PRO A 125 1.89 24.97 -25.59
C PRO A 125 1.76 23.72 -24.68
N LEU A 126 2.55 23.60 -23.62
CA LEU A 126 2.57 22.42 -22.76
C LEU A 126 1.35 22.41 -21.83
N ARG A 127 0.61 21.30 -21.82
CA ARG A 127 -0.40 21.07 -20.78
C ARG A 127 0.25 20.46 -19.54
N ALA A 128 -0.20 20.87 -18.36
CA ALA A 128 0.38 20.45 -17.10
C ALA A 128 0.07 18.99 -16.76
N ASP A 129 -1.11 18.50 -17.14
CA ASP A 129 -1.52 17.10 -17.00
C ASP A 129 -0.68 16.17 -17.87
N ASP A 130 -0.45 16.53 -19.14
CA ASP A 130 0.41 15.77 -20.05
C ASP A 130 1.85 15.68 -19.53
N VAL A 131 2.41 16.81 -19.07
CA VAL A 131 3.75 16.85 -18.47
C VAL A 131 3.81 16.00 -17.20
N PHE A 132 2.75 15.98 -16.39
CA PHE A 132 2.69 15.13 -15.22
C PHE A 132 2.73 13.65 -15.58
N VAL A 133 1.95 13.22 -16.55
CA VAL A 133 1.94 11.83 -17.03
C VAL A 133 3.31 11.47 -17.62
N GLU A 134 3.87 12.34 -18.46
CA GLU A 134 5.18 12.12 -19.09
C GLU A 134 6.29 11.90 -18.04
N LEU A 135 6.46 12.83 -17.11
CA LEU A 135 7.52 12.74 -16.10
C LEU A 135 7.25 11.63 -15.07
N SER A 136 5.98 11.36 -14.76
CA SER A 136 5.64 10.26 -13.87
C SER A 136 6.05 8.92 -14.48
N SER A 137 5.71 8.67 -15.74
CA SER A 137 6.01 7.40 -16.42
C SER A 137 7.49 7.23 -16.74
N ASN A 138 8.18 8.32 -17.12
CA ASN A 138 9.57 8.24 -17.57
C ASN A 138 10.61 8.49 -16.46
N VAL A 139 10.22 9.02 -15.30
CA VAL A 139 11.16 9.32 -14.21
C VAL A 139 10.69 8.77 -12.88
N LEU A 140 9.48 9.12 -12.44
CA LEU A 140 9.04 8.75 -11.08
C LEU A 140 8.78 7.25 -10.92
N PHE A 141 8.12 6.64 -11.92
CA PHE A 141 7.75 5.23 -11.96
C PHE A 141 8.56 4.44 -13.01
N ALA A 142 9.61 5.04 -13.59
CA ALA A 142 10.54 4.31 -14.45
C ALA A 142 11.56 3.52 -13.61
N ASN A 143 12.15 2.49 -14.20
CA ASN A 143 13.36 1.88 -13.63
C ASN A 143 14.57 2.83 -13.80
N ASP A 144 15.66 2.56 -13.09
CA ASP A 144 16.83 3.45 -13.06
C ASP A 144 17.46 3.66 -14.45
N ILE A 145 17.44 2.64 -15.32
CA ILE A 145 18.04 2.71 -16.67
C ILE A 145 17.22 3.65 -17.55
N ASP A 146 15.90 3.45 -17.59
CA ASP A 146 15.01 4.25 -18.43
C ASP A 146 14.90 5.69 -17.91
N ALA A 147 14.83 5.86 -16.59
CA ALA A 147 14.89 7.18 -15.96
C ALA A 147 16.19 7.92 -16.31
N ALA A 148 17.34 7.25 -16.24
CA ALA A 148 18.62 7.85 -16.61
C ALA A 148 18.67 8.26 -18.08
N LYS A 149 18.22 7.40 -19.00
CA LYS A 149 18.15 7.71 -20.44
C LYS A 149 17.26 8.92 -20.72
N TYR A 150 16.08 8.95 -20.10
CA TYR A 150 15.15 10.06 -20.29
C TYR A 150 15.67 11.37 -19.68
N LEU A 151 16.27 11.32 -18.49
CA LEU A 151 16.90 12.49 -17.87
C LEU A 151 18.07 13.01 -18.70
N ASP A 152 18.85 12.14 -19.35
CA ASP A 152 19.93 12.54 -20.25
C ASP A 152 19.39 13.25 -21.49
N LYS A 153 18.29 12.74 -22.08
CA LYS A 153 17.57 13.44 -23.14
C LYS A 153 17.11 14.83 -22.70
N LEU A 154 16.60 14.98 -21.48
CA LEU A 154 16.20 16.28 -20.93
C LEU A 154 17.40 17.22 -20.69
N ARG A 155 18.60 16.70 -20.43
CA ARG A 155 19.80 17.55 -20.27
C ARG A 155 20.19 18.24 -21.57
N ASN A 156 19.88 17.64 -22.71
CA ASN A 156 20.12 18.22 -24.02
C ASN A 156 19.20 19.42 -24.34
N ASP A 157 18.14 19.64 -23.54
CA ASP A 157 17.30 20.86 -23.57
C ASP A 157 17.06 21.38 -22.13
N PRO A 158 18.02 22.13 -21.56
CA PRO A 158 17.96 22.58 -20.16
C PRO A 158 16.79 23.50 -19.85
N ILE A 159 16.28 24.25 -20.83
CA ILE A 159 15.18 25.20 -20.64
C ILE A 159 13.87 24.42 -20.55
N THR A 160 13.58 23.58 -21.55
CA THR A 160 12.37 22.75 -21.55
C THR A 160 12.33 21.82 -20.35
N SER A 161 13.48 21.24 -19.97
CA SER A 161 13.60 20.40 -18.77
C SER A 161 13.14 21.15 -17.50
N LYS A 162 13.65 22.37 -17.26
CA LYS A 162 13.26 23.18 -16.10
C LYS A 162 11.78 23.56 -16.12
N LEU A 163 11.24 23.92 -17.29
CA LEU A 163 9.83 24.26 -17.46
C LEU A 163 8.93 23.05 -17.17
N LYS A 164 9.27 21.86 -17.68
CA LYS A 164 8.54 20.62 -17.41
C LYS A 164 8.53 20.29 -15.92
N TRP A 165 9.67 20.38 -15.24
CA TRP A 165 9.71 20.15 -13.80
C TRP A 165 8.91 21.19 -13.01
N SER A 166 8.92 22.47 -13.41
CA SER A 166 8.06 23.49 -12.79
C SER A 166 6.59 23.12 -12.93
N LEU A 167 6.13 22.85 -14.15
CA LEU A 167 4.74 22.46 -14.43
C LEU A 167 4.34 21.21 -13.65
N TYR A 168 5.22 20.21 -13.57
CA TYR A 168 5.00 18.98 -12.83
C TYR A 168 4.64 19.25 -11.36
N TYR A 169 5.46 20.06 -10.68
CA TYR A 169 5.25 20.38 -9.27
C TYR A 169 4.08 21.33 -9.07
N ASP A 170 3.93 22.33 -9.94
CA ASP A 170 2.83 23.29 -9.89
C ASP A 170 1.48 22.59 -10.10
N TYR A 171 1.41 21.59 -10.97
CA TYR A 171 0.22 20.77 -11.18
C TYR A 171 -0.16 19.99 -9.92
N CYS A 172 0.80 19.31 -9.28
CA CYS A 172 0.58 18.60 -8.02
C CYS A 172 0.00 19.53 -6.94
N LEU A 173 0.60 20.71 -6.76
CA LEU A 173 0.18 21.69 -5.76
C LEU A 173 -1.20 22.30 -6.09
N SER A 174 -1.45 22.59 -7.36
CA SER A 174 -2.69 23.23 -7.80
C SER A 174 -3.87 22.27 -7.68
N VAL A 175 -3.70 21.01 -8.09
CA VAL A 175 -4.73 20.00 -7.90
C VAL A 175 -4.96 19.72 -6.41
N PHE A 176 -3.90 19.64 -5.60
CA PHE A 176 -4.07 19.48 -4.15
C PHE A 176 -4.93 20.58 -3.51
N LYS A 177 -4.77 21.84 -3.94
CA LYS A 177 -5.62 22.95 -3.49
C LYS A 177 -7.08 22.78 -3.94
N VAL A 178 -7.31 22.27 -5.14
CA VAL A 178 -8.67 21.94 -5.63
C VAL A 178 -9.28 20.84 -4.75
N LEU A 179 -8.54 19.75 -4.50
CA LEU A 179 -8.99 18.66 -3.63
C LEU A 179 -9.28 19.15 -2.19
N SER A 180 -8.47 20.07 -1.67
CA SER A 180 -8.69 20.66 -0.35
C SER A 180 -10.03 21.41 -0.30
N LYS A 181 -10.33 22.23 -1.32
CA LYS A 181 -11.65 22.90 -1.43
C LYS A 181 -12.81 21.92 -1.52
N ILE A 182 -12.63 20.79 -2.22
CA ILE A 182 -13.63 19.73 -2.29
C ILE A 182 -13.87 19.16 -0.90
N ILE A 183 -12.82 18.74 -0.19
CA ILE A 183 -12.93 18.19 1.18
C ILE A 183 -13.61 19.20 2.12
N ASP A 184 -13.16 20.45 2.13
CA ASP A 184 -13.73 21.51 2.99
C ASP A 184 -15.23 21.69 2.72
N TYR A 185 -15.64 21.67 1.44
CA TYR A 185 -17.05 21.79 1.07
C TYR A 185 -17.86 20.57 1.53
N LEU A 186 -17.36 19.35 1.29
CA LEU A 186 -18.05 18.13 1.69
C LEU A 186 -18.21 18.03 3.20
N GLU A 187 -17.21 18.45 3.97
CA GLU A 187 -17.28 18.47 5.44
C GLU A 187 -18.23 19.56 5.95
N LYS A 188 -18.15 20.79 5.40
CA LYS A 188 -19.00 21.91 5.81
C LYS A 188 -20.49 21.64 5.59
N HIS A 189 -20.82 20.88 4.54
CA HIS A 189 -22.20 20.59 4.15
C HIS A 189 -22.66 19.17 4.52
N ASP A 190 -21.88 18.43 5.32
CA ASP A 190 -22.19 17.05 5.75
C ASP A 190 -22.51 16.09 4.58
N ILE A 191 -21.81 16.27 3.45
CA ILE A 191 -22.04 15.49 2.23
C ILE A 191 -21.26 14.19 2.34
N HIS A 192 -21.97 13.12 2.60
CA HIS A 192 -21.43 11.77 2.76
C HIS A 192 -22.20 10.78 1.89
N PRO A 193 -21.57 9.67 1.47
CA PRO A 193 -22.31 8.61 0.80
C PRO A 193 -23.40 8.07 1.73
N PRO A 194 -24.52 7.53 1.19
CA PRO A 194 -25.57 6.93 1.98
C PRO A 194 -25.00 5.93 3.00
N ARG A 195 -25.40 6.08 4.26
CA ARG A 195 -24.94 5.17 5.31
C ARG A 195 -25.66 3.84 5.14
N ILE A 196 -24.91 2.80 4.81
CA ILE A 196 -25.45 1.43 4.83
C ILE A 196 -25.65 1.06 6.29
N ASP A 197 -26.92 0.90 6.70
CA ASP A 197 -27.23 0.41 8.02
C ASP A 197 -26.81 -1.06 8.13
N ARG A 198 -25.85 -1.32 9.00
CA ARG A 198 -25.35 -2.66 9.27
C ARG A 198 -25.44 -2.89 10.77
N LYS A 199 -26.11 -3.98 11.16
CA LYS A 199 -26.08 -4.45 12.55
C LYS A 199 -24.63 -4.61 12.99
N ASN A 200 -24.22 -4.06 14.12
CA ASN A 200 -22.86 -4.24 14.63
C ASN A 200 -22.64 -5.67 15.14
N HIS A 201 -21.58 -6.33 14.67
CA HIS A 201 -21.15 -7.63 15.20
C HIS A 201 -19.68 -7.86 14.84
N CYS A 202 -18.79 -7.82 15.83
CA CYS A 202 -17.36 -7.96 15.62
C CYS A 202 -16.97 -9.40 15.28
N ILE A 203 -16.31 -9.64 14.14
CA ILE A 203 -15.85 -10.98 13.74
C ILE A 203 -14.75 -11.56 14.65
N PHE A 204 -14.08 -10.72 15.45
CA PHE A 204 -13.00 -11.14 16.34
C PHE A 204 -13.46 -11.41 17.77
N CYS A 205 -14.17 -10.47 18.42
CA CYS A 205 -14.62 -10.63 19.80
C CYS A 205 -16.10 -11.00 19.95
N LYS A 206 -16.86 -11.10 18.85
CA LYS A 206 -18.32 -11.34 18.83
C LYS A 206 -19.19 -10.29 19.55
N ALA A 207 -18.59 -9.19 20.03
CA ALA A 207 -19.34 -8.08 20.60
C ALA A 207 -20.28 -7.48 19.55
N THR A 208 -21.49 -7.12 19.99
CA THR A 208 -22.50 -6.43 19.16
C THR A 208 -22.68 -4.97 19.58
N ASP A 209 -22.03 -4.59 20.68
CA ASP A 209 -22.01 -3.30 21.33
C ASP A 209 -20.63 -2.62 21.20
N GLY A 210 -20.58 -1.33 21.56
CA GLY A 210 -19.40 -0.47 21.41
C GLY A 210 -19.33 0.25 20.07
N ASN A 211 -18.18 0.88 19.81
CA ASN A 211 -17.97 1.70 18.62
C ASN A 211 -17.49 0.86 17.42
N PHE A 212 -18.07 1.10 16.25
CA PHE A 212 -17.75 0.46 14.97
C PHE A 212 -17.55 1.54 13.90
N SER A 213 -16.75 2.54 14.23
CA SER A 213 -16.53 3.71 13.37
C SER A 213 -15.45 3.47 12.31
N SER A 214 -14.58 2.47 12.53
CA SER A 214 -13.42 2.18 11.69
C SER A 214 -13.73 1.18 10.58
N VAL A 215 -13.03 1.35 9.45
CA VAL A 215 -12.93 0.34 8.39
C VAL A 215 -11.76 -0.59 8.73
N GLU A 216 -11.95 -1.91 8.58
CA GLU A 216 -10.90 -2.89 8.82
C GLU A 216 -10.26 -3.33 7.51
N HIS A 217 -8.96 -3.12 7.33
CA HIS A 217 -8.24 -3.64 6.17
C HIS A 217 -7.96 -5.13 6.36
N VAL A 218 -8.46 -6.03 5.50
CA VAL A 218 -8.19 -7.48 5.65
C VAL A 218 -6.70 -7.74 5.61
N ILE A 219 -6.03 -7.22 4.58
CA ILE A 219 -4.57 -7.18 4.47
C ILE A 219 -4.09 -5.81 4.96
N PRO A 220 -3.07 -5.70 5.84
CA PRO A 220 -2.59 -4.42 6.34
C PRO A 220 -2.24 -3.45 5.20
N GLU A 221 -2.71 -2.21 5.30
CA GLU A 221 -2.43 -1.16 4.30
C GLU A 221 -0.92 -0.95 4.09
N SER A 222 -0.12 -1.10 5.15
CA SER A 222 1.33 -0.97 5.09
C SER A 222 2.03 -2.00 4.22
N ILE A 223 1.36 -3.06 3.77
CA ILE A 223 1.90 -4.00 2.77
C ILE A 223 1.25 -3.84 1.39
N GLY A 224 0.65 -2.68 1.13
CA GLY A 224 0.17 -2.27 -0.19
C GLY A 224 -1.29 -2.62 -0.49
N ASN A 225 -2.07 -3.02 0.52
CA ASN A 225 -3.50 -3.23 0.32
C ASN A 225 -4.27 -1.92 0.44
N GLU A 226 -4.91 -1.51 -0.65
CA GLU A 226 -5.80 -0.35 -0.65
C GLU A 226 -7.27 -0.75 -0.85
N THR A 227 -7.57 -1.97 -1.29
CA THR A 227 -8.89 -2.37 -1.80
C THR A 227 -9.60 -3.48 -1.03
N LEU A 228 -8.87 -4.32 -0.29
CA LEU A 228 -9.45 -5.43 0.45
C LEU A 228 -9.68 -5.08 1.92
N PHE A 229 -10.86 -4.56 2.23
CA PHE A 229 -11.27 -4.18 3.57
C PHE A 229 -12.67 -4.74 3.89
N LEU A 230 -13.02 -4.72 5.17
CA LEU A 230 -14.35 -4.97 5.70
C LEU A 230 -14.98 -3.62 6.06
N PRO A 231 -16.24 -3.38 5.65
CA PRO A 231 -16.90 -2.13 5.97
C PRO A 231 -17.17 -1.99 7.47
N ARG A 232 -17.57 -0.78 7.87
CA ARG A 232 -17.97 -0.48 9.26
C ARG A 232 -19.03 -1.47 9.75
N GLY A 233 -18.98 -1.82 11.03
CA GLY A 233 -19.88 -2.80 11.67
C GLY A 233 -19.36 -4.24 11.69
N TYR A 234 -18.29 -4.57 10.95
CA TYR A 234 -17.67 -5.90 10.97
C TYR A 234 -16.66 -6.10 12.09
N VAL A 235 -15.99 -5.02 12.52
CA VAL A 235 -14.94 -5.05 13.55
C VAL A 235 -15.13 -3.85 14.45
N CYS A 236 -15.14 -4.08 15.77
CA CYS A 236 -15.23 -2.98 16.72
C CYS A 236 -13.90 -2.24 16.83
N ASP A 237 -13.95 -0.96 17.19
CA ASP A 237 -12.78 -0.09 17.23
C ASP A 237 -11.71 -0.61 18.22
N ASN A 238 -12.12 -1.27 19.32
CA ASN A 238 -11.20 -1.89 20.28
C ASN A 238 -10.39 -3.04 19.66
N CYS A 239 -11.03 -3.93 18.89
CA CYS A 239 -10.33 -5.01 18.20
C CYS A 239 -9.43 -4.46 17.09
N ASN A 240 -9.90 -3.48 16.32
CA ASN A 240 -9.12 -2.82 15.27
C ASN A 240 -7.83 -2.21 15.86
N GLU A 241 -7.93 -1.45 16.96
CA GLU A 241 -6.76 -0.86 17.62
C GLU A 241 -5.81 -1.94 18.15
N ARG A 242 -6.33 -2.95 18.86
CA ARG A 242 -5.52 -4.04 19.42
C ARG A 242 -4.74 -4.78 18.34
N ILE A 243 -5.39 -5.09 17.21
CA ILE A 243 -4.80 -5.82 16.08
C ILE A 243 -3.79 -4.95 15.33
N SER A 244 -4.01 -3.64 15.23
CA SER A 244 -3.07 -2.73 14.54
C SER A 244 -1.64 -2.77 15.12
N LYS A 245 -1.52 -3.01 16.43
CA LYS A 245 -0.23 -3.18 17.13
C LYS A 245 0.47 -4.47 16.67
N LEU A 246 -0.28 -5.56 16.54
CA LEU A 246 0.21 -6.85 16.05
C LEU A 246 0.67 -6.77 14.58
N GLU A 247 -0.05 -6.03 13.73
CA GLU A 247 0.33 -5.84 12.32
C GLU A 247 1.69 -5.14 12.19
N GLN A 248 2.00 -4.22 13.10
CA GLN A 248 3.25 -3.47 13.06
C GLN A 248 4.48 -4.40 13.20
N ASP A 249 4.38 -5.43 14.03
CA ASP A 249 5.44 -6.43 14.20
C ASP A 249 5.61 -7.30 12.95
N PHE A 250 4.49 -7.74 12.36
CA PHE A 250 4.50 -8.48 11.11
C PHE A 250 5.13 -7.68 9.96
N VAL A 251 4.74 -6.42 9.80
CA VAL A 251 5.27 -5.50 8.78
C VAL A 251 6.77 -5.26 8.97
N ASN A 252 7.23 -5.28 10.21
CA ASN A 252 8.64 -5.13 10.56
C ASN A 252 9.42 -6.45 10.49
N SER A 253 8.80 -7.60 10.27
CA SER A 253 9.53 -8.88 10.08
C SER A 253 10.47 -8.82 8.87
N VAL A 254 11.49 -9.68 8.82
CA VAL A 254 12.43 -9.73 7.67
C VAL A 254 11.72 -9.88 6.33
N PRO A 255 10.88 -10.91 6.09
CA PRO A 255 10.25 -11.07 4.78
C PRO A 255 9.41 -9.85 4.42
N MET A 256 8.65 -9.28 5.36
CA MET A 256 7.77 -8.15 5.03
C MET A 256 8.51 -6.84 4.87
N SER A 257 9.49 -6.53 5.72
CA SER A 257 10.22 -5.26 5.64
C SER A 257 11.03 -5.15 4.34
N VAL A 258 11.62 -6.25 3.87
CA VAL A 258 12.36 -6.33 2.62
C VAL A 258 11.42 -6.16 1.42
N HIS A 259 10.36 -6.99 1.37
CA HIS A 259 9.40 -6.93 0.27
C HIS A 259 8.67 -5.59 0.22
N ARG A 260 8.43 -4.92 1.35
CA ARG A 260 7.87 -3.56 1.38
C ARG A 260 8.80 -2.53 0.76
N ILE A 261 10.12 -2.70 0.85
CA ILE A 261 11.06 -1.78 0.18
C ILE A 261 11.07 -2.05 -1.32
N PHE A 262 11.13 -3.31 -1.74
CA PHE A 262 11.14 -3.66 -3.16
C PHE A 262 9.82 -3.30 -3.85
N CYS A 263 8.70 -3.72 -3.26
CA CYS A 263 7.39 -3.73 -3.91
C CYS A 263 6.37 -2.80 -3.26
N GLY A 264 6.59 -2.39 -2.01
CA GLY A 264 5.64 -1.57 -1.26
C GLY A 264 5.57 -0.11 -1.74
N SER A 265 4.39 0.47 -1.57
CA SER A 265 4.08 1.87 -1.84
C SER A 265 4.46 2.79 -0.67
N VAL A 266 3.97 4.03 -0.70
CA VAL A 266 4.05 4.97 0.42
C VAL A 266 3.32 4.43 1.65
N GLY A 267 3.92 4.58 2.83
CA GLY A 267 3.25 4.23 4.08
C GLY A 267 2.11 5.22 4.46
N LYS A 268 1.39 4.94 5.55
CA LYS A 268 0.26 5.75 6.05
C LYS A 268 0.55 7.26 6.16
N LYS A 269 1.80 7.64 6.47
CA LYS A 269 2.25 9.03 6.58
C LYS A 269 2.77 9.62 5.25
N GLY A 270 2.54 8.95 4.13
CA GLY A 270 3.06 9.33 2.81
C GLY A 270 4.58 9.30 2.70
N LYS A 271 5.27 8.54 3.58
CA LYS A 271 6.73 8.36 3.51
C LYS A 271 7.07 7.12 2.71
N LEU A 272 8.14 7.19 1.92
CA LEU A 272 8.68 5.99 1.27
C LEU A 272 9.29 5.03 2.31
N PRO A 273 9.19 3.71 2.09
CA PRO A 273 9.60 2.71 3.06
C PRO A 273 11.12 2.67 3.24
N SER A 274 11.53 2.40 4.47
CA SER A 274 12.92 2.12 4.85
C SER A 274 12.96 0.98 5.85
N ALA A 275 14.02 0.18 5.84
CA ALA A 275 14.29 -0.84 6.84
C ALA A 275 15.76 -0.85 7.21
N LYS A 276 16.01 -1.00 8.51
CA LYS A 276 17.36 -1.11 9.07
C LYS A 276 17.63 -2.57 9.42
N PHE A 277 18.75 -3.09 8.91
CA PHE A 277 19.31 -4.39 9.26
C PHE A 277 20.66 -4.15 9.94
N SER A 278 21.19 -5.15 10.64
CA SER A 278 22.46 -4.98 11.36
C SER A 278 23.63 -4.69 10.42
N ASN A 279 23.55 -5.11 9.16
CA ASN A 279 24.61 -4.98 8.16
C ASN A 279 24.32 -3.96 7.05
N VAL A 280 23.07 -3.50 6.90
CA VAL A 280 22.69 -2.57 5.82
C VAL A 280 21.39 -1.83 6.16
N ASN A 281 21.31 -0.56 5.77
CA ASN A 281 20.06 0.20 5.77
C ASN A 281 19.54 0.27 4.34
N LEU A 282 18.31 -0.19 4.12
CA LEU A 282 17.64 -0.11 2.84
C LEU A 282 16.64 1.05 2.88
N GLN A 283 16.68 1.93 1.88
CA GLN A 283 15.79 3.07 1.77
C GLN A 283 15.24 3.18 0.36
N LYS A 284 13.92 3.23 0.22
CA LYS A 284 13.26 3.54 -1.04
C LYS A 284 13.28 5.05 -1.28
N ILE A 285 13.86 5.49 -2.38
CA ILE A 285 13.98 6.93 -2.73
C ILE A 285 13.04 7.35 -3.87
N SER A 286 12.56 6.37 -4.65
CA SER A 286 11.48 6.52 -5.63
C SER A 286 10.67 5.19 -5.67
N PRO A 287 9.49 5.15 -6.31
CA PRO A 287 8.72 3.92 -6.54
C PRO A 287 9.53 2.70 -7.03
N ASN A 288 10.59 2.89 -7.83
CA ASN A 288 11.39 1.80 -8.39
C ASN A 288 12.90 1.90 -8.09
N THR A 289 13.32 2.86 -7.26
CA THR A 289 14.73 3.08 -6.90
C THR A 289 14.94 2.88 -5.40
N ILE A 290 15.94 2.07 -5.05
CA ILE A 290 16.32 1.76 -3.66
C ILE A 290 17.80 2.08 -3.47
N THR A 291 18.12 2.73 -2.35
CA THR A 291 19.49 2.95 -1.91
C THR A 291 19.83 1.97 -0.79
N MET A 292 21.03 1.40 -0.87
CA MET A 292 21.61 0.54 0.14
C MET A 292 22.74 1.29 0.84
N ILE A 293 22.58 1.55 2.13
CA ILE A 293 23.53 2.33 2.93
C ILE A 293 24.20 1.37 3.91
N TYR A 294 25.50 1.15 3.72
CA TYR A 294 26.30 0.28 4.58
C TYR A 294 26.93 1.08 5.73
N PRO A 295 26.93 0.56 6.98
CA PRO A 295 27.65 1.17 8.08
C PRO A 295 29.15 1.32 7.79
N ALA A 296 29.79 2.33 8.38
CA ALA A 296 31.23 2.52 8.27
C ALA A 296 31.98 1.25 8.74
N GLY A 297 32.94 0.77 7.95
CA GLY A 297 33.69 -0.45 8.24
C GLY A 297 32.98 -1.77 7.87
N ALA A 298 31.85 -1.72 7.15
CA ALA A 298 31.19 -2.93 6.67
C ALA A 298 32.10 -3.76 5.75
N LYS A 299 32.57 -4.91 6.23
CA LYS A 299 33.48 -5.81 5.49
C LYS A 299 32.83 -6.56 4.32
N ARG A 300 31.51 -6.48 4.17
CA ARG A 300 30.72 -7.29 3.22
C ARG A 300 29.75 -6.42 2.43
N ILE A 301 30.28 -5.55 1.57
CA ILE A 301 29.49 -4.96 0.49
C ILE A 301 29.31 -6.05 -0.58
N PRO A 302 28.07 -6.42 -0.96
CA PRO A 302 27.82 -7.41 -2.01
C PRO A 302 28.53 -7.01 -3.30
N LYS A 303 29.31 -7.93 -3.87
CA LYS A 303 29.82 -7.74 -5.23
C LYS A 303 28.65 -7.86 -6.20
N ALA A 304 28.51 -6.88 -7.08
CA ALA A 304 27.57 -6.93 -8.20
C ALA A 304 28.32 -7.42 -9.45
N MET A 305 27.73 -8.35 -10.17
CA MET A 305 28.19 -8.81 -11.47
C MET A 305 27.38 -8.09 -12.54
N ASN A 306 28.04 -7.33 -13.40
CA ASN A 306 27.38 -6.68 -14.53
C ASN A 306 26.97 -7.73 -15.56
N LEU A 307 25.79 -7.54 -16.16
CA LEU A 307 25.25 -8.37 -17.23
C LEU A 307 25.31 -7.61 -18.56
N PRO A 308 25.31 -8.30 -19.71
CA PRO A 308 25.46 -7.67 -21.03
C PRO A 308 24.38 -6.65 -21.39
N ASP A 309 23.19 -6.76 -20.81
CA ASP A 309 22.05 -5.86 -21.00
C ASP A 309 22.14 -4.58 -20.15
N GLY A 310 23.23 -4.41 -19.39
CA GLY A 310 23.43 -3.29 -18.47
C GLY A 310 22.79 -3.48 -17.10
N SER A 311 22.10 -4.61 -16.86
CA SER A 311 21.63 -4.97 -15.52
C SER A 311 22.76 -5.58 -14.68
N TYR A 312 22.50 -5.87 -13.39
CA TYR A 312 23.48 -6.51 -12.52
C TYR A 312 22.85 -7.60 -11.65
N LYS A 313 23.64 -8.62 -11.35
CA LYS A 313 23.30 -9.70 -10.43
C LYS A 313 24.09 -9.55 -9.14
N SER A 314 23.41 -9.58 -8.00
CA SER A 314 24.07 -9.55 -6.69
C SER A 314 23.40 -10.51 -5.71
N LYS A 315 24.20 -11.05 -4.77
CA LYS A 315 23.71 -11.89 -3.67
C LYS A 315 23.95 -11.15 -2.36
N MET A 316 22.87 -10.97 -1.60
CA MET A 316 22.92 -10.31 -0.30
C MET A 316 22.33 -11.21 0.80
N THR A 317 22.93 -11.17 1.98
CA THR A 317 22.36 -11.73 3.21
C THR A 317 21.94 -10.59 4.11
N LEU A 318 20.68 -10.57 4.52
CA LEU A 318 20.14 -9.58 5.46
C LEU A 318 20.05 -10.21 6.85
N ILE A 319 20.58 -9.51 7.86
CA ILE A 319 20.62 -10.02 9.23
C ILE A 319 19.70 -9.17 10.11
N LYS A 320 18.70 -9.83 10.72
CA LYS A 320 17.82 -9.26 11.73
C LYS A 320 17.66 -10.25 12.88
N GLN A 321 17.68 -9.75 14.11
CA GLN A 321 17.81 -10.59 15.31
C GLN A 321 16.52 -11.30 15.78
N GLN A 322 15.33 -10.94 15.28
CA GLN A 322 14.09 -11.50 15.82
C GLN A 322 13.14 -11.94 14.71
N PHE A 323 12.89 -13.26 14.67
CA PHE A 323 11.83 -13.90 13.91
C PHE A 323 10.88 -14.55 14.91
N ASN A 324 9.62 -14.11 14.92
CA ASN A 324 8.59 -14.66 15.79
C ASN A 324 7.47 -15.27 14.93
N PRO A 325 7.46 -16.61 14.76
CA PRO A 325 6.44 -17.32 13.99
C PRO A 325 5.01 -17.04 14.45
N HIS A 326 4.78 -16.95 15.76
CA HIS A 326 3.46 -16.68 16.32
C HIS A 326 2.96 -15.28 15.97
N ALA A 327 3.82 -14.26 16.07
CA ALA A 327 3.46 -12.89 15.69
C ALA A 327 3.02 -12.82 14.21
N ILE A 328 3.76 -13.51 13.33
CA ILE A 328 3.42 -13.60 11.91
C ILE A 328 2.11 -14.37 11.70
N ALA A 329 1.99 -15.55 12.31
CA ALA A 329 0.81 -16.39 12.19
C ALA A 329 -0.45 -15.64 12.64
N ARG A 330 -0.44 -14.95 13.77
CA ARG A 330 -1.63 -14.24 14.27
C ARG A 330 -2.15 -13.18 13.28
N VAL A 331 -1.25 -12.47 12.60
CA VAL A 331 -1.66 -11.52 11.54
C VAL A 331 -2.24 -12.27 10.35
N LEU A 332 -1.61 -13.36 9.89
CA LEU A 332 -2.14 -14.18 8.80
C LEU A 332 -3.52 -14.76 9.15
N PHE A 333 -3.74 -15.22 10.39
CA PHE A 333 -5.04 -15.68 10.87
C PHE A 333 -6.09 -14.57 10.83
N LYS A 334 -5.72 -13.37 11.24
CA LYS A 334 -6.57 -12.18 11.11
C LYS A 334 -6.93 -11.90 9.65
N MET A 335 -5.95 -11.93 8.74
CA MET A 335 -6.21 -11.76 7.30
C MET A 335 -7.12 -12.87 6.76
N GLY A 336 -6.90 -14.12 7.19
CA GLY A 336 -7.69 -15.27 6.79
C GLY A 336 -9.14 -15.19 7.26
N LEU A 337 -9.39 -14.81 8.51
CA LEU A 337 -10.75 -14.63 9.02
C LEU A 337 -11.45 -13.44 8.35
N GLY A 338 -10.72 -12.35 8.09
CA GLY A 338 -11.23 -11.23 7.29
C GLY A 338 -11.57 -11.62 5.85
N PHE A 339 -10.79 -12.51 5.24
CA PHE A 339 -11.08 -13.08 3.92
C PHE A 339 -12.36 -13.92 3.91
N VAL A 340 -12.57 -14.76 4.94
CA VAL A 340 -13.83 -15.49 5.11
C VAL A 340 -14.99 -14.50 5.23
N ALA A 341 -14.85 -13.46 6.07
CA ALA A 341 -15.91 -12.46 6.26
C ALA A 341 -16.25 -11.71 4.96
N ARG A 342 -15.23 -11.37 4.16
CA ARG A 342 -15.42 -10.66 2.90
C ARG A 342 -16.00 -11.53 1.79
N GLY A 343 -15.62 -12.81 1.74
CA GLY A 343 -15.98 -13.72 0.65
C GLY A 343 -17.23 -14.56 0.92
N ARG A 344 -17.50 -14.92 2.18
CA ARG A 344 -18.63 -15.76 2.61
C ARG A 344 -19.64 -15.04 3.50
N GLY A 345 -19.37 -13.79 3.84
CA GLY A 345 -20.22 -13.00 4.71
C GLY A 345 -19.85 -13.12 6.19
N ARG A 346 -20.37 -12.18 6.97
CA ARG A 346 -20.05 -12.06 8.39
C ARG A 346 -20.47 -13.28 9.21
N GLU A 347 -21.65 -13.83 8.94
CA GLU A 347 -22.20 -14.97 9.70
C GLU A 347 -21.30 -16.20 9.60
N GLU A 348 -20.75 -16.48 8.41
CA GLU A 348 -19.76 -17.55 8.23
C GLU A 348 -18.50 -17.28 9.05
N ALA A 349 -18.00 -16.03 8.99
CA ALA A 349 -16.86 -15.60 9.78
C ALA A 349 -17.16 -15.46 11.29
N LEU A 350 -18.40 -15.69 11.74
CA LEU A 350 -18.82 -15.78 13.15
C LEU A 350 -19.02 -17.23 13.62
N HIS A 351 -18.95 -18.19 12.70
CA HIS A 351 -19.16 -19.61 12.99
C HIS A 351 -18.22 -20.08 14.15
N PRO A 352 -18.71 -20.92 15.08
CA PRO A 352 -17.93 -21.38 16.24
C PRO A 352 -16.64 -22.13 15.90
N ARG A 353 -16.56 -22.75 14.71
CA ARG A 353 -15.34 -23.44 14.23
C ARG A 353 -14.09 -22.54 14.22
N TYR A 354 -14.27 -21.22 14.13
CA TYR A 354 -13.19 -20.23 14.15
C TYR A 354 -12.91 -19.64 15.54
N ASP A 355 -13.58 -20.09 16.60
CA ASP A 355 -13.33 -19.60 17.97
C ASP A 355 -11.88 -19.79 18.41
N PRO A 356 -11.22 -20.94 18.15
CA PRO A 356 -9.80 -21.09 18.43
C PRO A 356 -8.94 -20.06 17.68
N ALA A 357 -9.29 -19.71 16.43
CA ALA A 357 -8.57 -18.71 15.66
C ALA A 357 -8.76 -17.30 16.23
N ARG A 358 -9.98 -16.94 16.65
CA ARG A 358 -10.26 -15.66 17.32
C ARG A 358 -9.45 -15.51 18.60
N GLU A 359 -9.46 -16.55 19.43
CA GLU A 359 -8.70 -16.60 20.67
C GLU A 359 -7.21 -16.41 20.40
N TYR A 360 -6.67 -17.13 19.42
CA TYR A 360 -5.28 -17.01 19.01
C TYR A 360 -4.92 -15.63 18.45
N ILE A 361 -5.79 -15.03 17.62
CA ILE A 361 -5.61 -13.67 17.09
C ILE A 361 -5.53 -12.67 18.24
N LEU A 362 -6.49 -12.71 19.17
CA LEU A 362 -6.60 -11.72 20.25
C LEU A 362 -5.51 -11.92 21.30
N ASN A 363 -5.40 -13.13 21.85
CA ASN A 363 -4.64 -13.41 23.07
C ASN A 363 -3.26 -14.04 22.79
N GLY A 364 -3.04 -14.58 21.59
CA GLY A 364 -1.79 -15.26 21.24
C GLY A 364 -1.72 -16.66 21.84
N GLY A 365 -0.54 -17.09 22.29
CA GLY A 365 -0.33 -18.43 22.82
C GLY A 365 -0.10 -19.47 21.72
N HIS A 366 -0.70 -20.65 21.87
CA HIS A 366 -0.53 -21.78 20.97
C HIS A 366 -1.74 -21.97 20.07
N PHE A 367 -1.51 -22.51 18.87
CA PHE A 367 -2.55 -22.96 17.97
C PHE A 367 -2.21 -24.35 17.43
N PRO A 368 -3.11 -25.35 17.54
CA PRO A 368 -2.82 -26.73 17.18
C PRO A 368 -2.84 -27.00 15.65
N ASN A 369 -2.22 -26.11 14.86
CA ASN A 369 -2.04 -26.25 13.41
C ASN A 369 -0.66 -25.68 13.01
N ARG A 370 -0.38 -25.59 11.72
CA ARG A 370 0.94 -25.23 11.18
C ARG A 370 0.93 -23.89 10.47
N LEU A 371 2.05 -23.19 10.54
CA LEU A 371 2.40 -22.10 9.63
C LEU A 371 3.37 -22.65 8.59
N VAL A 372 3.06 -22.41 7.32
CA VAL A 372 3.93 -22.77 6.20
C VAL A 372 4.46 -21.49 5.58
N ILE A 373 5.77 -21.40 5.39
CA ILE A 373 6.45 -20.27 4.74
C ILE A 373 7.33 -20.81 3.62
N PHE A 374 7.13 -20.36 2.38
CA PHE A 374 7.97 -20.83 1.26
C PHE A 374 9.35 -20.16 1.30
N LYS A 375 10.40 -20.96 1.02
CA LYS A 375 11.81 -20.54 1.09
C LYS A 375 12.18 -19.60 -0.06
N GLU A 376 11.62 -19.84 -1.23
CA GLU A 376 11.86 -19.06 -2.44
C GLU A 376 10.66 -18.21 -2.79
N CYS A 377 10.92 -16.96 -3.15
CA CYS A 377 9.89 -16.02 -3.55
C CYS A 377 10.43 -15.05 -4.60
N HIS A 378 9.51 -14.54 -5.42
CA HIS A 378 9.80 -13.52 -6.42
C HIS A 378 9.06 -12.25 -5.97
N PRO A 379 9.76 -11.13 -5.71
CA PRO A 379 9.10 -9.88 -5.32
C PRO A 379 8.03 -9.50 -6.35
N SER A 380 6.86 -9.11 -5.86
CA SER A 380 5.73 -8.71 -6.68
C SER A 380 4.99 -7.56 -6.02
N ASN A 381 4.48 -6.61 -6.81
CA ASN A 381 3.68 -5.49 -6.29
C ASN A 381 2.23 -5.93 -5.99
N ALA A 382 1.83 -7.14 -6.42
CA ALA A 382 0.52 -7.69 -6.13
C ALA A 382 0.54 -8.49 -4.82
N SER A 383 -0.44 -8.21 -3.97
CA SER A 383 -0.80 -9.11 -2.86
C SER A 383 -2.03 -9.92 -3.25
N LYS A 384 -1.96 -11.24 -3.06
CA LYS A 384 -3.07 -12.17 -3.33
C LYS A 384 -3.40 -12.96 -2.09
N ILE A 385 -4.67 -13.25 -1.95
CA ILE A 385 -5.22 -14.12 -0.92
C ILE A 385 -6.21 -15.07 -1.57
N GLY A 386 -6.17 -16.32 -1.16
CA GLY A 386 -7.11 -17.32 -1.64
C GLY A 386 -7.18 -18.48 -0.65
N GLY A 387 -8.14 -19.37 -0.85
CA GLY A 387 -8.27 -20.50 0.05
C GLY A 387 -9.34 -21.49 -0.37
N ALA A 388 -9.25 -22.68 0.20
CA ALA A 388 -10.30 -23.69 0.15
C ALA A 388 -11.09 -23.60 1.46
N ILE A 389 -12.38 -23.28 1.36
CA ILE A 389 -13.30 -23.21 2.50
C ILE A 389 -14.27 -24.37 2.34
N ASN A 390 -14.10 -25.44 3.14
CA ASN A 390 -14.94 -26.61 3.05
C ASN A 390 -15.35 -27.08 4.46
N ASN A 391 -16.66 -27.12 4.72
CA ASN A 391 -17.21 -27.42 6.04
C ASN A 391 -16.80 -28.79 6.59
N LYS A 392 -16.40 -29.75 5.73
CA LYS A 392 -15.94 -31.08 6.12
C LYS A 392 -14.41 -31.22 6.12
N ARG A 393 -13.69 -30.35 5.42
CA ARG A 393 -12.23 -30.43 5.22
C ARG A 393 -11.45 -29.26 5.81
N GLY A 394 -12.11 -28.36 6.53
CA GLY A 394 -11.50 -27.18 7.14
C GLY A 394 -11.36 -26.00 6.18
N THR A 395 -10.75 -24.94 6.69
CA THR A 395 -10.53 -23.66 6.02
C THR A 395 -9.03 -23.41 5.90
N PHE A 396 -8.51 -23.66 4.70
CA PHE A 396 -7.09 -23.46 4.38
C PHE A 396 -6.92 -22.22 3.52
N ILE A 397 -6.12 -21.28 4.00
CA ILE A 397 -5.87 -20.00 3.33
C ILE A 397 -4.40 -19.94 2.92
N PHE A 398 -4.16 -19.51 1.69
CA PHE A 398 -2.85 -19.13 1.20
C PHE A 398 -2.79 -17.63 0.95
N PHE A 399 -1.62 -17.07 1.17
CA PHE A 399 -1.29 -15.67 0.95
C PHE A 399 -0.05 -15.59 0.07
N GLU A 400 -0.07 -14.68 -0.90
CA GLU A 400 1.10 -14.22 -1.65
C GLU A 400 1.21 -12.73 -1.38
N LEU A 401 1.96 -12.35 -0.34
CA LEU A 401 2.06 -10.97 0.14
C LEU A 401 3.36 -10.37 -0.38
N LEU A 402 3.22 -9.46 -1.35
CA LEU A 402 4.35 -8.86 -2.06
C LEU A 402 5.33 -9.89 -2.66
N GLY A 403 4.84 -11.07 -3.01
CA GLY A 403 5.63 -12.20 -3.51
C GLY A 403 6.01 -13.27 -2.47
N ALA A 404 5.97 -12.96 -1.17
CA ALA A 404 6.22 -13.94 -0.12
C ALA A 404 4.98 -14.83 0.10
N ARG A 405 5.16 -16.15 0.16
CA ARG A 405 4.05 -17.11 0.23
C ARG A 405 3.90 -17.76 1.60
N PHE A 406 2.67 -17.76 2.11
CA PHE A 406 2.31 -18.29 3.43
C PHE A 406 1.05 -19.14 3.35
N HIS A 407 0.99 -20.29 4.03
CA HIS A 407 -0.25 -21.05 4.20
C HIS A 407 -0.58 -21.23 5.69
N ILE A 408 -1.87 -21.17 6.03
CA ILE A 408 -2.43 -21.44 7.37
C ILE A 408 -3.74 -22.25 7.27
N GLY A 409 -4.13 -22.90 8.37
CA GLY A 409 -5.47 -23.45 8.59
C GLY A 409 -6.15 -22.71 9.74
N LEU A 410 -7.38 -22.24 9.55
CA LEU A 410 -8.09 -21.43 10.55
C LEU A 410 -8.71 -22.26 11.67
N GLU A 411 -8.76 -23.57 11.54
CA GLU A 411 -9.26 -24.50 12.56
C GLU A 411 -8.11 -25.34 13.17
N PRO A 412 -8.27 -25.83 14.41
CA PRO A 412 -7.39 -26.85 14.98
C PRO A 412 -7.24 -28.11 14.12
N ASN A 413 -8.34 -28.52 13.50
CA ASN A 413 -8.41 -29.69 12.65
C ASN A 413 -9.28 -29.43 11.41
N PRO A 414 -8.94 -30.00 10.25
CA PRO A 414 -7.72 -30.77 9.99
C PRO A 414 -6.46 -29.90 9.96
N LYS A 415 -5.33 -30.50 10.34
CA LYS A 415 -4.01 -29.84 10.25
C LYS A 415 -3.60 -29.70 8.78
N ILE A 416 -2.83 -28.66 8.47
CA ILE A 416 -2.21 -28.53 7.15
C ILE A 416 -1.28 -29.71 6.91
N VAL A 417 -1.47 -30.37 5.77
CA VAL A 417 -0.58 -31.39 5.24
C VAL A 417 0.07 -30.84 3.98
N ILE A 418 1.40 -30.88 3.93
CA ILE A 418 2.18 -30.53 2.76
C ILE A 418 2.71 -31.81 2.14
N SER A 419 2.62 -31.92 0.81
CA SER A 419 3.19 -33.04 0.07
C SER A 419 4.71 -33.07 0.23
N GLU A 420 5.30 -34.26 0.25
CA GLU A 420 6.76 -34.42 0.42
C GLU A 420 7.56 -33.59 -0.59
N GLN A 421 7.08 -33.50 -1.83
CA GLN A 421 7.68 -32.71 -2.91
C GLN A 421 7.81 -31.21 -2.58
N LEU A 422 6.96 -30.68 -1.69
CA LEU A 422 6.94 -29.27 -1.30
C LEU A 422 7.65 -29.01 0.04
N LEU A 423 7.99 -30.06 0.82
CA LEU A 423 8.70 -29.89 2.09
C LEU A 423 10.08 -29.26 1.90
N ASP A 424 10.77 -29.60 0.82
CA ASP A 424 12.07 -29.01 0.51
C ASP A 424 11.98 -27.53 0.13
N GLN A 425 10.79 -27.06 -0.28
CA GLN A 425 10.54 -25.69 -0.73
C GLN A 425 9.95 -24.79 0.36
N ALA A 426 9.63 -25.33 1.55
CA ALA A 426 8.95 -24.61 2.61
C ALA A 426 9.54 -24.86 4.01
N HIS A 427 9.38 -23.88 4.88
CA HIS A 427 9.51 -24.03 6.32
C HIS A 427 8.12 -24.35 6.89
N VAL A 428 8.00 -25.51 7.53
CA VAL A 428 6.79 -25.92 8.26
C VAL A 428 7.04 -25.72 9.74
N LEU A 429 6.21 -24.90 10.38
CA LEU A 429 6.34 -24.45 11.76
C LEU A 429 5.10 -24.87 12.55
N ASP A 430 5.30 -25.67 13.60
CA ASP A 430 4.21 -26.19 14.43
C ASP A 430 3.80 -25.16 15.49
N LEU A 431 2.61 -24.55 15.36
CA LEU A 431 2.18 -23.43 16.22
C LEU A 431 1.74 -23.86 17.62
N TRP A 432 1.93 -25.12 18.02
CA TRP A 432 1.70 -25.61 19.38
C TRP A 432 2.99 -25.65 20.22
N ILE A 433 4.09 -25.11 19.71
CA ILE A 433 5.39 -25.05 20.37
C ILE A 433 5.75 -23.57 20.57
N ASP A 434 6.23 -23.16 21.74
CA ASP A 434 6.57 -21.76 22.05
C ASP A 434 7.58 -21.12 21.08
N LYS A 435 8.54 -21.92 20.62
CA LYS A 435 9.59 -21.53 19.67
C LYS A 435 9.62 -22.55 18.54
N PRO A 436 8.71 -22.46 17.57
CA PRO A 436 8.64 -23.46 16.53
C PRO A 436 9.83 -23.33 15.60
N GLU A 437 10.52 -24.45 15.41
CA GLU A 437 11.62 -24.58 14.45
C GLU A 437 11.11 -25.21 13.16
N PRO A 438 11.69 -24.86 11.99
CA PRO A 438 11.35 -25.52 10.74
C PRO A 438 11.57 -27.02 10.84
N HIS A 439 10.63 -27.80 10.32
CA HIS A 439 10.83 -29.25 10.12
C HIS A 439 12.14 -29.47 9.34
N GLN A 440 13.10 -30.19 9.94
CA GLN A 440 14.37 -30.48 9.28
C GLN A 440 14.14 -31.57 8.24
N GLY A 441 14.19 -31.20 6.96
CA GLY A 441 14.19 -32.14 5.85
C GLY A 441 15.48 -32.96 5.82
N SER A 442 15.53 -34.07 6.54
CA SER A 442 16.22 -35.29 6.11
C SER A 442 15.68 -36.47 6.92
N VAL A 443 14.70 -37.19 6.35
CA VAL A 443 14.79 -38.64 6.51
C VAL A 443 16.08 -38.99 5.79
N LYS A 444 17.12 -39.33 6.56
CA LYS A 444 18.26 -40.07 6.01
C LYS A 444 17.64 -41.20 5.20
N ARG A 445 17.85 -41.22 3.90
CA ARG A 445 17.73 -42.45 3.13
C ARG A 445 18.75 -43.40 3.76
N THR A 446 18.31 -44.19 4.74
CA THR A 446 19.07 -45.37 5.15
C THR A 446 19.15 -46.31 3.94
N PRO A 447 20.32 -46.93 3.75
CA PRO A 447 20.75 -47.52 2.48
C PRO A 447 19.79 -48.56 1.91
#